data_AF-A0A3N5TIX7-F1
#
_entry.id   AF-A0A3N5TIX7-F1
#
_cell.length_a   1.000
_cell.length_b   1.000
_cell.length_c   1.000
_cell.angle_alpha   90.00
_cell.angle_beta   90.00
_cell.angle_gamma   90.00
#
_symmetry.space_group_name_H-M   'P 1'
#
loop_
_entity.id
_entity.type
_entity.pdbx_description
1 polymer ?
#
loop_
_entity_poly.entity_id
_entity_poly.type
_entity_poly.pdbx_seq_one_letter_code
_entity_poly.pdbx_strand_id
1 'polypeptide(L)'
;LMQKKPDLSMIINGALAGLVAITAPCAFVSIGSSAVIGLIAGVLVVFAVFMFDKLKIDDPVGALSVHLVNGVFGTLAVGLFAQDKITGTATGNGLLFGGGAKLLIAQSAGVISVGVFTFTVAFAGWFVIKKIMGLRVSREEEIGGLDLGEHGTKAYPDFQGFLTK
;
A
#
# COMPACT_ATOMS: atom_id res chain seq x y z
N LEU A 1 8.13 -20.36 -3.77
CA LEU A 1 7.46 -19.24 -4.47
C LEU A 1 8.27 -17.99 -4.16
N MET A 2 9.08 -17.53 -5.12
CA MET A 2 10.08 -16.42 -5.08
C MET A 2 11.16 -16.43 -3.97
N GLN A 3 10.81 -16.63 -2.70
CA GLN A 3 11.77 -16.84 -1.61
C GLN A 3 11.77 -18.30 -1.16
N LYS A 4 12.94 -18.81 -0.76
CA LYS A 4 13.14 -20.21 -0.35
C LYS A 4 12.93 -20.44 1.16
N LYS A 5 12.75 -19.37 1.94
CA LYS A 5 12.55 -19.39 3.40
C LYS A 5 11.40 -18.44 3.77
N PRO A 6 10.71 -18.67 4.91
CA PRO A 6 9.73 -17.72 5.43
C PRO A 6 10.41 -16.39 5.75
N ASP A 7 9.84 -15.30 5.24
CA ASP A 7 10.34 -13.94 5.44
C ASP A 7 9.38 -13.18 6.34
N LEU A 8 9.88 -12.66 7.47
CA LEU A 8 9.06 -11.98 8.47
C LEU A 8 8.45 -10.68 7.93
N SER A 9 9.19 -9.94 7.11
CA SER A 9 8.70 -8.70 6.50
C SER A 9 7.53 -9.00 5.57
N MET A 10 7.63 -10.05 4.76
CA MET A 10 6.55 -10.49 3.87
C MET A 10 5.34 -11.03 4.63
N ILE A 11 5.53 -11.71 5.76
CA ILE A 11 4.42 -12.17 6.62
C ILE A 11 3.66 -10.95 7.18
N ILE A 12 4.38 -9.96 7.71
CA ILE A 12 3.76 -8.74 8.28
C ILE A 12 3.07 -7.94 7.17
N ASN A 13 3.74 -7.73 6.03
CA ASN A 13 3.15 -7.03 4.88
C ASN A 13 1.94 -7.77 4.31
N GLY A 14 1.92 -9.11 4.36
CA GLY A 14 0.74 -9.92 4.02
C GLY A 14 -0.45 -9.63 4.94
N ALA A 15 -0.22 -9.56 6.26
CA ALA A 15 -1.27 -9.21 7.22
C ALA A 15 -1.78 -7.77 7.00
N LEU A 16 -0.87 -6.80 6.82
CA LEU A 16 -1.20 -5.41 6.52
C LEU A 16 -1.97 -5.27 5.20
N ALA A 17 -1.56 -6.00 4.15
CA ALA A 17 -2.24 -6.00 2.86
C ALA A 17 -3.70 -6.46 2.99
N GLY A 18 -3.96 -7.51 3.79
CA GLY A 18 -5.33 -7.96 4.08
C GLY A 18 -6.17 -6.90 4.80
N LEU A 19 -5.59 -6.23 5.81
CA LEU A 19 -6.25 -5.13 6.53
C LEU A 19 -6.56 -3.94 5.61
N VAL A 20 -5.62 -3.58 4.74
CA VAL A 20 -5.84 -2.51 3.75
C VAL A 20 -6.92 -2.91 2.75
N ALA A 21 -6.85 -4.11 2.18
CA ALA A 21 -7.80 -4.56 1.17
C ALA A 21 -9.24 -4.68 1.71
N ILE A 22 -9.41 -5.02 2.99
CA ILE A 22 -10.75 -5.11 3.59
C ILE A 22 -11.30 -3.75 4.03
N THR A 23 -10.48 -2.69 4.10
CA THR A 23 -10.89 -1.40 4.66
C THR A 23 -12.12 -0.81 3.97
N ALA A 24 -12.13 -0.74 2.63
CA ALA A 24 -13.27 -0.22 1.88
C ALA A 24 -14.52 -1.15 1.92
N PRO A 25 -14.39 -2.48 1.73
CA PRO A 25 -15.54 -3.38 1.72
C PRO A 25 -16.01 -3.86 3.11
N CYS A 26 -15.38 -3.48 4.21
CA CYS A 26 -15.61 -4.10 5.54
C CYS A 26 -17.09 -4.14 5.98
N ALA A 27 -17.88 -3.13 5.62
CA ALA A 27 -19.31 -3.06 5.94
C ALA A 27 -20.22 -3.74 4.90
N PHE A 28 -19.68 -4.22 3.79
CA PHE A 28 -20.44 -4.58 2.61
C PHE A 28 -20.25 -6.02 2.13
N VAL A 29 -19.38 -6.81 2.77
CA VAL A 29 -19.06 -8.17 2.32
C VAL A 29 -19.26 -9.20 3.43
N SER A 30 -19.59 -10.43 3.06
CA SER A 30 -19.71 -11.54 4.02
C SER A 30 -18.36 -11.97 4.60
N ILE A 31 -18.37 -12.69 5.72
CA ILE A 31 -17.16 -13.27 6.34
C ILE A 31 -16.39 -14.16 5.35
N GLY A 32 -17.08 -14.95 4.53
CA GLY A 32 -16.44 -15.77 3.50
C GLY A 32 -15.75 -14.91 2.43
N SER A 33 -16.40 -13.83 2.00
CA SER A 33 -15.83 -12.91 1.00
C SER A 33 -14.63 -12.14 1.57
N SER A 34 -14.67 -11.74 2.84
CA SER A 34 -13.55 -11.05 3.49
C SER A 34 -12.29 -11.92 3.57
N ALA A 35 -12.43 -13.21 3.88
CA ALA A 35 -11.33 -14.16 3.87
C ALA A 35 -10.70 -14.31 2.48
N VAL A 36 -11.52 -14.37 1.43
CA VAL A 36 -11.05 -14.43 0.03
C VAL A 36 -10.31 -13.16 -0.37
N ILE A 37 -10.84 -11.97 -0.03
CA ILE A 37 -10.20 -10.68 -0.29
C ILE A 37 -8.83 -10.62 0.40
N GLY A 38 -8.76 -11.01 1.68
CA GLY A 38 -7.50 -11.03 2.42
C GLY A 38 -6.45 -11.98 1.82
N LEU A 39 -6.88 -13.17 1.37
CA LEU A 39 -5.99 -14.13 0.71
C LEU A 39 -5.43 -13.59 -0.61
N ILE A 40 -6.28 -12.98 -1.43
CA ILE A 40 -5.84 -12.34 -2.68
C ILE A 40 -4.87 -11.20 -2.37
N ALA A 41 -5.16 -10.36 -1.38
CA ALA A 41 -4.32 -9.24 -0.99
C ALA A 41 -2.92 -9.69 -0.51
N GLY A 42 -2.86 -10.74 0.30
CA GLY A 42 -1.60 -11.35 0.74
C GLY A 42 -0.75 -11.89 -0.40
N VAL A 43 -1.37 -12.39 -1.48
CA VAL A 43 -0.64 -12.79 -2.69
C VAL A 43 -0.21 -11.55 -3.50
N LEU A 44 -1.10 -10.57 -3.67
CA LEU A 44 -0.84 -9.35 -4.44
C LEU A 44 0.35 -8.56 -3.89
N VAL A 45 0.45 -8.39 -2.57
CA VAL A 45 1.55 -7.62 -1.96
C VAL A 45 2.91 -8.23 -2.27
N VAL A 46 3.03 -9.56 -2.27
CA VAL A 46 4.29 -10.25 -2.57
C VAL A 46 4.71 -9.92 -4.00
N PHE A 47 3.81 -10.06 -4.98
CA PHE A 47 4.12 -9.73 -6.37
C PHE A 47 4.38 -8.23 -6.58
N ALA A 48 3.65 -7.36 -5.88
CA ALA A 48 3.81 -5.92 -5.97
C ALA A 48 5.20 -5.46 -5.49
N VAL A 49 5.71 -6.00 -4.37
CA VAL A 49 7.05 -5.64 -3.86
C VAL A 49 8.10 -5.96 -4.91
N PHE A 50 8.14 -7.20 -5.40
CA PHE A 50 9.12 -7.58 -6.43
C PHE A 50 8.94 -6.83 -7.76
N MET A 51 7.72 -6.38 -8.06
CA MET A 51 7.47 -5.52 -9.23
C MET A 51 8.10 -4.14 -9.04
N PHE A 52 7.87 -3.48 -7.89
CA PHE A 52 8.45 -2.16 -7.62
C PHE A 52 9.98 -2.21 -7.52
N ASP A 53 10.54 -3.27 -6.93
CA ASP A 53 11.99 -3.51 -6.90
C ASP A 53 12.58 -3.61 -8.32
N LYS A 54 11.92 -4.37 -9.21
CA LYS A 54 12.32 -4.50 -10.61
C LYS A 54 12.21 -3.18 -11.38
N LEU A 55 11.23 -2.35 -11.03
CA LEU A 55 11.06 -1.01 -11.58
C LEU A 55 12.05 0.01 -10.99
N LYS A 56 12.88 -0.40 -10.02
CA LYS A 56 13.84 0.46 -9.31
C LYS A 56 13.15 1.64 -8.62
N ILE A 57 11.94 1.42 -8.13
CA ILE A 57 11.22 2.38 -7.30
C ILE A 57 11.58 2.08 -5.85
N ASP A 58 12.21 3.05 -5.20
CA ASP A 58 12.66 2.96 -3.81
C ASP A 58 11.46 3.04 -2.86
N ASP A 59 10.92 1.87 -2.49
CA ASP A 59 9.81 1.69 -1.55
C ASP A 59 10.29 0.90 -0.31
N PRO A 60 11.04 1.55 0.60
CA PRO A 60 11.83 0.87 1.63
C PRO A 60 10.99 0.07 2.64
N VAL A 61 9.71 0.42 2.79
CA VAL A 61 8.79 -0.23 3.75
C VAL A 61 7.67 -1.00 3.06
N GLY A 62 7.66 -1.07 1.71
CA GLY A 62 6.58 -1.71 0.96
C GLY A 62 5.26 -0.93 0.99
N ALA A 63 5.31 0.40 1.19
CA ALA A 63 4.13 1.24 1.30
C ALA A 63 3.29 1.25 0.01
N LEU A 64 3.91 1.24 -1.17
CA LEU A 64 3.19 1.17 -2.44
C LEU A 64 2.52 -0.19 -2.61
N SER A 65 3.21 -1.26 -2.22
CA SER A 65 2.68 -2.62 -2.32
C SER A 65 1.50 -2.84 -1.36
N VAL A 66 1.64 -2.42 -0.11
CA VAL A 66 0.61 -2.58 0.92
C VAL A 66 -0.54 -1.59 0.72
N HIS A 67 -0.27 -0.30 0.52
CA HIS A 67 -1.32 0.71 0.51
C HIS A 67 -1.85 1.03 -0.88
N LEU A 68 -0.98 1.28 -1.86
CA LEU A 68 -1.45 1.64 -3.20
C LEU A 68 -2.09 0.43 -3.89
N VAL A 69 -1.36 -0.69 -4.03
CA VAL A 69 -1.87 -1.85 -4.78
C VAL A 69 -3.06 -2.50 -4.07
N ASN A 70 -2.96 -2.79 -2.77
CA ASN A 70 -4.08 -3.41 -2.05
C ASN A 70 -5.20 -2.43 -1.69
N GLY A 71 -4.94 -1.12 -1.60
CA GLY A 71 -6.00 -0.12 -1.45
C GLY A 71 -6.83 0.02 -2.72
N VAL A 72 -6.18 0.00 -3.89
CA VAL A 72 -6.86 -0.09 -5.19
C VAL A 72 -7.68 -1.37 -5.28
N PHE A 73 -7.06 -2.53 -5.02
CA PHE A 73 -7.76 -3.81 -5.06
C PHE A 73 -8.94 -3.84 -4.07
N GLY A 74 -8.76 -3.41 -2.83
CA GLY A 74 -9.82 -3.35 -1.83
C GLY A 74 -11.00 -2.47 -2.24
N THR A 75 -10.73 -1.31 -2.84
CA THR A 75 -11.78 -0.43 -3.36
C THR A 75 -12.55 -1.09 -4.50
N LEU A 76 -11.86 -1.80 -5.40
CA LEU A 76 -12.50 -2.58 -6.46
C LEU A 76 -13.24 -3.80 -5.91
N ALA A 77 -12.78 -4.39 -4.80
CA ALA A 77 -13.41 -5.52 -4.15
C ALA A 77 -14.82 -5.17 -3.63
N VAL A 78 -15.11 -3.91 -3.30
CA VAL A 78 -16.49 -3.43 -3.09
C VAL A 78 -17.34 -3.71 -4.33
N GLY A 79 -16.87 -3.29 -5.50
CA GLY A 79 -17.56 -3.49 -6.78
C GLY A 79 -17.72 -4.95 -7.21
N LEU A 80 -16.89 -5.85 -6.67
CA LEU A 80 -16.92 -7.27 -6.98
C LEU A 80 -17.77 -8.06 -5.98
N PHE A 81 -17.57 -7.84 -4.68
CA PHE A 81 -18.04 -8.71 -3.60
C PHE A 81 -19.15 -8.11 -2.73
N ALA A 82 -19.53 -6.84 -2.92
CA ALA A 82 -20.55 -6.22 -2.08
C ALA A 82 -21.88 -7.00 -2.12
N GLN A 83 -22.54 -7.04 -0.98
CA GLN A 83 -23.86 -7.63 -0.78
C GLN A 83 -24.72 -6.55 -0.11
N ASP A 84 -25.78 -6.13 -0.80
CA ASP A 84 -26.60 -5.02 -0.36
C ASP A 84 -27.22 -5.30 1.02
N LYS A 85 -27.16 -4.31 1.91
CA LYS A 85 -27.76 -4.34 3.26
C LYS A 85 -27.26 -5.46 4.18
N ILE A 86 -26.12 -6.10 3.90
CA ILE A 86 -25.58 -7.17 4.75
C ILE A 86 -25.32 -6.72 6.20
N THR A 87 -24.99 -5.43 6.42
CA THR A 87 -24.86 -4.79 7.75
C THR A 87 -25.94 -3.73 8.01
N GLY A 88 -27.02 -3.72 7.22
CA GLY A 88 -28.04 -2.66 7.27
C GLY A 88 -27.70 -1.37 6.51
N THR A 89 -26.50 -1.28 5.92
CA THR A 89 -26.08 -0.14 5.07
C THR A 89 -26.30 -0.46 3.59
N ALA A 90 -26.91 0.47 2.84
CA ALA A 90 -27.12 0.31 1.40
C ALA A 90 -25.82 0.52 0.62
N THR A 91 -25.58 -0.33 -0.37
CA THR A 91 -24.38 -0.31 -1.22
C THR A 91 -24.65 -0.82 -2.64
N GLY A 92 -25.69 -1.63 -2.81
CA GLY A 92 -25.95 -2.41 -4.02
C GLY A 92 -25.12 -3.69 -4.06
N ASN A 93 -25.50 -4.63 -4.91
CA ASN A 93 -24.72 -5.86 -5.06
C ASN A 93 -23.48 -5.61 -5.94
N GLY A 94 -22.39 -6.28 -5.61
CA GLY A 94 -21.21 -6.39 -6.44
C GLY A 94 -21.47 -7.30 -7.65
N LEU A 95 -20.55 -7.26 -8.61
CA LEU A 95 -20.63 -8.02 -9.86
C LEU A 95 -20.81 -9.52 -9.62
N LEU A 96 -20.10 -10.10 -8.64
CA LEU A 96 -20.15 -11.53 -8.33
C LEU A 96 -21.41 -11.94 -7.56
N PHE A 97 -22.19 -10.97 -7.09
CA PHE A 97 -23.45 -11.17 -6.38
C PHE A 97 -24.66 -10.64 -7.18
N GLY A 98 -24.52 -10.56 -8.51
CA GLY A 98 -25.62 -10.26 -9.43
C GLY A 98 -25.97 -8.78 -9.58
N GLY A 99 -25.18 -7.84 -9.05
CA GLY A 99 -25.42 -6.41 -9.20
C GLY A 99 -24.96 -5.80 -10.53
N GLY A 100 -24.37 -6.61 -11.42
CA GLY A 100 -23.83 -6.17 -12.70
C GLY A 100 -22.58 -5.27 -12.54
N ALA A 101 -22.20 -4.60 -13.63
CA ALA A 101 -20.95 -3.82 -13.67
C ALA A 101 -21.04 -2.42 -13.03
N LYS A 102 -22.25 -1.95 -12.68
CA LYS A 102 -22.47 -0.56 -12.24
C LYS A 102 -21.62 -0.18 -11.05
N LEU A 103 -21.62 -1.00 -9.99
CA LEU A 103 -20.85 -0.72 -8.78
C LEU A 103 -19.34 -0.79 -9.06
N LEU A 104 -18.88 -1.79 -9.80
CA LEU A 104 -17.47 -1.91 -10.18
C LEU A 104 -16.96 -0.72 -11.01
N ILE A 105 -17.78 -0.21 -11.94
CA ILE A 105 -17.46 0.99 -12.72
C ILE A 105 -17.37 2.21 -11.81
N ALA A 106 -18.31 2.38 -10.88
CA ALA A 106 -18.27 3.47 -9.91
C ALA A 106 -17.03 3.43 -9.02
N GLN A 107 -16.68 2.25 -8.49
CA GLN A 107 -15.46 2.08 -7.69
C GLN A 107 -14.19 2.33 -8.50
N SER A 108 -14.14 1.87 -9.75
CA SER A 108 -13.03 2.14 -10.68
C SER A 108 -12.86 3.64 -10.94
N ALA A 109 -13.98 4.33 -11.21
CA ALA A 109 -13.97 5.78 -11.40
C ALA A 109 -13.49 6.51 -10.13
N GLY A 110 -13.91 6.05 -8.94
CA GLY A 110 -13.43 6.56 -7.66
C GLY A 110 -11.92 6.41 -7.49
N VAL A 111 -11.38 5.20 -7.73
CA VAL A 111 -9.94 4.93 -7.68
C VAL A 111 -9.16 5.87 -8.60
N ILE A 112 -9.59 6.00 -9.86
CA ILE A 112 -8.92 6.86 -10.83
C ILE A 112 -9.01 8.33 -10.41
N SER A 113 -10.18 8.79 -9.98
CA SER A 113 -10.40 10.19 -9.57
C SER A 113 -9.54 10.57 -8.38
N VAL A 114 -9.52 9.74 -7.33
CA VAL A 114 -8.67 9.94 -6.16
C VAL A 114 -7.19 9.81 -6.53
N GLY A 115 -6.82 8.82 -7.33
CA GLY A 115 -5.44 8.63 -7.77
C GLY A 115 -4.89 9.83 -8.53
N VAL A 116 -5.63 10.37 -9.50
CA VAL A 116 -5.25 11.56 -10.27
C VAL A 116 -5.15 12.78 -9.36
N PHE A 117 -6.13 13.01 -8.49
CA PHE A 117 -6.12 14.13 -7.56
C PHE A 117 -4.93 14.05 -6.60
N THR A 118 -4.78 12.94 -5.88
CA THR A 118 -3.73 12.75 -4.88
C THR A 118 -2.35 12.82 -5.50
N PHE A 119 -2.11 12.17 -6.64
CA PHE A 119 -0.82 12.22 -7.32
C PHE A 119 -0.49 13.66 -7.77
N THR A 120 -1.44 14.35 -8.39
CA THR A 120 -1.22 15.73 -8.89
C THR A 120 -0.91 16.68 -7.75
N VAL A 121 -1.72 16.66 -6.69
CA VAL A 121 -1.55 17.55 -5.53
C VAL A 121 -0.26 17.24 -4.77
N ALA A 122 0.02 15.96 -4.50
CA ALA A 122 1.23 15.55 -3.80
C ALA A 122 2.48 15.89 -4.63
N PHE A 123 2.47 15.61 -5.94
CA PHE A 123 3.59 15.94 -6.82
C PHE A 123 3.85 17.44 -6.84
N ALA A 124 2.81 18.27 -6.98
CA ALA A 124 2.94 19.72 -6.94
C ALA A 124 3.51 20.20 -5.60
N GLY A 125 2.98 19.71 -4.47
CA GLY A 125 3.46 20.06 -3.14
C GLY A 125 4.94 19.69 -2.92
N TRP A 126 5.30 18.45 -3.21
CA TRP A 126 6.69 17.98 -3.10
C TRP A 126 7.62 18.73 -4.05
N PHE A 127 7.18 19.04 -5.27
CA PHE A 127 7.97 19.82 -6.22
C PHE A 127 8.23 21.24 -5.73
N VAL A 128 7.23 21.90 -5.13
CA VAL A 128 7.38 23.24 -4.55
C VAL A 128 8.38 23.20 -3.38
N ILE A 129 8.23 22.25 -2.45
CA ILE A 129 9.15 22.09 -1.31
C ILE A 129 10.59 21.86 -1.82
N LYS A 130 10.75 21.00 -2.83
CA LYS A 130 12.05 20.73 -3.47
C LYS A 130 12.72 22.00 -4.00
N LYS A 131 11.94 22.96 -4.51
CA LYS A 131 12.47 24.22 -5.07
C LYS A 131 12.79 25.27 -4.02
N ILE A 132 12.12 25.25 -2.87
CA ILE A 132 12.30 26.25 -1.81
C ILE A 132 13.42 25.84 -0.86
N MET A 133 13.43 24.59 -0.39
CA MET A 133 14.33 24.15 0.68
C MET A 133 14.99 22.78 0.44
N GLY A 134 14.62 22.08 -0.65
CA GLY A 134 15.09 20.72 -0.90
C GLY A 134 14.21 19.66 -0.21
N LEU A 135 14.40 18.38 -0.60
CA LEU A 135 13.63 17.24 -0.06
C LEU A 135 14.50 16.15 0.56
N ARG A 136 15.74 16.01 0.11
CA ARG A 136 16.66 14.95 0.50
C ARG A 136 17.91 15.61 1.03
N VAL A 137 18.48 15.04 2.09
CA VAL A 137 19.76 15.43 2.65
C VAL A 137 20.90 15.24 1.62
N SER A 138 22.07 15.81 1.92
CA SER A 138 23.27 15.61 1.10
C SER A 138 23.66 14.13 1.03
N ARG A 139 24.41 13.72 0.01
CA ARG A 139 24.87 12.33 -0.12
C ARG A 139 25.78 11.92 1.03
N GLU A 140 26.63 12.85 1.47
CA GLU A 140 27.54 12.67 2.60
C GLU A 140 26.76 12.41 3.89
N GLU A 141 25.70 13.18 4.14
CA GLU A 141 24.82 13.02 5.30
C GLU A 141 23.97 11.75 5.22
N GLU A 142 23.48 11.39 4.04
CA GLU A 142 22.76 10.14 3.83
C GLU A 142 23.63 8.91 4.16
N ILE A 143 24.91 8.92 3.74
CA ILE A 143 25.87 7.85 4.06
C ILE A 143 26.21 7.85 5.55
N GLY A 144 26.31 9.02 6.18
CA GLY A 144 26.58 9.17 7.61
C GLY A 144 25.43 8.74 8.52
N GLY A 145 24.22 8.68 7.98
CA GLY A 145 22.98 8.39 8.70
C GLY A 145 22.37 9.66 9.33
N LEU A 146 21.05 9.80 9.20
CA LEU A 146 20.32 10.99 9.66
C LEU A 146 20.28 11.15 11.19
N ASP A 147 20.58 10.10 11.95
CA ASP A 147 20.70 10.18 13.41
C ASP A 147 21.73 11.26 13.82
N LEU A 148 22.90 11.27 13.20
CA LEU A 148 23.95 12.23 13.51
C LEU A 148 23.67 13.62 12.92
N GLY A 149 23.27 13.67 11.65
CA GLY A 149 23.04 14.93 10.92
C GLY A 149 21.86 15.74 11.46
N GLU A 150 20.73 15.07 11.71
CA GLU A 150 19.48 15.72 12.12
C GLU A 150 19.26 15.71 13.64
N HIS A 151 19.79 14.71 14.36
CA HIS A 151 19.50 14.51 15.79
C HIS A 151 20.73 14.64 16.70
N GLY A 152 21.93 14.83 16.14
CA GLY A 152 23.18 15.05 16.88
C GLY A 152 23.63 13.88 17.77
N THR A 153 22.99 12.72 17.67
CA THR A 153 23.21 11.56 18.54
C THR A 153 23.10 10.27 17.72
N LYS A 154 23.66 9.15 18.19
CA LYS A 154 23.48 7.84 17.55
C LYS A 154 22.33 7.11 18.25
N ALA A 155 21.35 6.58 17.50
CA ALA A 155 20.30 5.76 18.10
C ALA A 155 20.87 4.46 18.71
N TYR A 156 21.92 3.91 18.11
CA TYR A 156 22.59 2.68 18.55
C TYR A 156 24.12 2.87 18.59
N PRO A 157 24.70 3.25 19.74
CA PRO A 157 26.13 3.55 19.87
C PRO A 157 27.05 2.39 19.49
N ASP A 158 26.59 1.16 19.72
CA ASP A 158 27.38 -0.08 19.60
C ASP A 158 27.16 -0.83 18.28
N PHE A 159 26.24 -0.37 17.42
CA PHE A 159 25.86 -1.06 16.17
C PHE A 159 26.46 -0.33 14.96
N GLN A 160 27.75 -0.50 14.70
CA GLN A 160 28.36 -0.07 13.43
C GLN A 160 28.19 -1.16 12.38
N GLY A 161 27.28 -0.94 11.43
CA GLY A 161 27.15 -1.76 10.23
C GLY A 161 28.42 -1.69 9.37
N PHE A 162 29.06 -2.85 9.18
CA PHE A 162 29.84 -3.26 8.00
C PHE A 162 30.99 -2.39 7.48
N LEU A 163 31.45 -1.35 8.17
CA LEU A 163 32.69 -0.63 7.80
C LEU A 163 33.98 -1.29 8.34
N THR A 164 33.88 -2.47 8.95
CA THR A 164 35.03 -3.29 9.34
C THR A 164 35.05 -4.62 8.57
N LYS A 165 35.28 -4.51 7.25
CA LYS A 165 36.24 -5.33 6.50
C LYS A 165 36.41 -4.81 5.08
#